data_AF-M5RRZ1-F1
#
_entry.id   AF-M5RRZ1-F1
#
_cell.length_a   1.000
_cell.length_b   1.000
_cell.length_c   1.000
_cell.angle_alpha   90.00
_cell.angle_beta   90.00
_cell.angle_gamma   90.00
#
_symmetry.space_group_name_H-M   'P 1'
#
loop_
_entity.id
_entity.type
_entity.pdbx_description
1 polymer ?
#
loop_
_entity_poly.entity_id
_entity_poly.type
_entity_poly.pdbx_seq_one_letter_code
_entity_poly.pdbx_strand_id
1 'polypeptide(L)'
;MDDAELIEDVDELFGGIPDNIRADADALGFFVRALRHDLAIFESYVHPSGDEMLSVPITAICGTDDRAIDLADMQGWNRITSAAFRLRAIQGDHFAPLQRIGEVLEIATWDL
;
A
#
# COMPACT_ATOMS: atom_id res chain seq x y z
N MET A 1 6.90 1.95 20.36
CA MET A 1 5.83 2.83 19.88
C MET A 1 4.57 2.51 20.65
N ASP A 2 4.04 3.48 21.39
CA ASP A 2 2.73 3.34 22.04
C ASP A 2 1.58 3.49 21.02
N ASP A 3 0.33 3.40 21.46
CA ASP A 3 -0.83 3.43 20.57
C ASP A 3 -1.08 4.82 19.98
N ALA A 4 -0.77 5.89 20.73
CA ALA A 4 -0.95 7.27 20.25
C ALA A 4 0.07 7.60 19.16
N GLU A 5 1.34 7.24 19.39
CA GLU A 5 2.41 7.38 18.40
C GLU A 5 2.08 6.60 17.12
N LEU A 6 1.59 5.35 17.24
CA LEU A 6 1.21 4.54 16.08
C LEU A 6 0.09 5.20 15.26
N ILE A 7 -0.92 5.76 15.95
CA ILE A 7 -2.03 6.44 15.31
C ILE A 7 -1.54 7.68 14.55
N GLU A 8 -0.63 8.44 15.13
CA GLU A 8 -0.06 9.65 14.51
C GLU A 8 0.76 9.28 13.27
N ASP A 9 1.66 8.30 13.38
CA ASP A 9 2.48 7.84 12.24
C ASP A 9 1.60 7.35 11.07
N VAL A 10 0.54 6.59 11.38
CA VAL A 10 -0.38 6.07 10.35
C VAL A 10 -1.18 7.20 9.70
N ASP A 11 -1.56 8.22 10.47
CA ASP A 11 -2.25 9.39 9.98
C ASP A 11 -1.36 10.20 9.03
N GLU A 12 -0.11 10.43 9.42
CA GLU A 12 0.85 11.19 8.63
C GLU A 12 1.28 10.48 7.33
N LEU A 13 1.50 9.17 7.38
CA LEU A 13 2.05 8.41 6.26
C LEU A 13 0.97 7.98 5.26
N PHE A 14 -0.17 7.48 5.74
CA PHE A 14 -1.15 6.84 4.88
C PHE A 14 -2.38 7.71 4.61
N GLY A 15 -2.62 8.79 5.37
CA GLY A 15 -3.78 9.66 5.18
C GLY A 15 -4.96 9.33 6.10
N GLY A 16 -4.69 8.71 7.25
CA GLY A 16 -5.59 8.80 8.40
C GLY A 16 -6.44 7.59 8.75
N ILE A 17 -6.78 7.58 10.03
CA ILE A 17 -7.82 6.72 10.60
C ILE A 17 -9.14 7.50 10.52
N PRO A 18 -10.25 6.92 10.03
CA PRO A 18 -11.52 7.63 9.94
C PRO A 18 -11.93 8.30 11.26
N ASP A 19 -12.40 9.55 11.20
CA ASP A 19 -12.73 10.36 12.39
C ASP A 19 -13.70 9.67 13.36
N ASN A 20 -14.66 8.91 12.82
CA ASN A 20 -15.64 8.17 13.61
C ASN A 20 -15.01 7.02 14.41
N ILE A 21 -13.91 6.44 13.92
CA ILE A 21 -13.11 5.46 14.67
C ILE A 21 -12.26 6.18 15.71
N ARG A 22 -11.67 7.34 15.36
CA ARG A 22 -10.82 8.13 16.27
C ARG A 22 -11.57 8.71 17.47
N ALA A 23 -12.85 9.05 17.29
CA ALA A 23 -13.70 9.64 18.32
C ALA A 23 -14.26 8.64 19.35
N ASP A 24 -14.19 7.34 19.06
CA ASP A 24 -14.71 6.27 19.93
C ASP A 24 -13.52 5.44 20.48
N ALA A 25 -13.30 5.52 21.80
CA ALA A 25 -12.16 4.88 22.45
C ALA A 25 -12.19 3.35 22.33
N ASP A 26 -13.37 2.73 22.34
CA ASP A 26 -13.50 1.28 22.19
C ASP A 26 -13.20 0.88 20.75
N ALA A 27 -13.78 1.59 19.77
CA ALA A 27 -13.52 1.35 18.35
C ALA A 27 -12.05 1.55 17.98
N LEU A 28 -11.43 2.61 18.48
CA LEU A 28 -10.01 2.90 18.29
C LEU A 28 -9.14 1.79 18.91
N GLY A 29 -9.47 1.32 20.11
CA GLY A 29 -8.76 0.21 20.76
C GLY A 29 -8.81 -1.09 19.96
N PHE A 30 -9.95 -1.39 19.33
CA PHE A 30 -10.06 -2.54 18.41
C PHE A 30 -9.24 -2.33 17.14
N PHE A 31 -9.33 -1.15 16.53
CA PHE A 31 -8.60 -0.80 15.31
C PHE A 31 -7.08 -0.89 15.50
N VAL A 32 -6.55 -0.27 16.55
CA VAL A 32 -5.11 -0.28 16.85
C VAL A 32 -4.59 -1.69 17.08
N ARG A 33 -5.35 -2.54 17.78
CA ARG A 33 -4.95 -3.94 17.99
C ARG A 33 -4.82 -4.69 16.66
N ALA A 34 -5.81 -4.56 15.78
CA ALA A 34 -5.77 -5.20 14.46
C ALA A 34 -4.60 -4.66 13.62
N LEU A 35 -4.42 -3.34 13.59
CA LEU A 35 -3.36 -2.67 12.85
C LEU A 35 -1.96 -3.14 13.30
N ARG A 36 -1.73 -3.29 14.61
CA ARG A 36 -0.45 -3.83 15.12
C ARG A 36 -0.16 -5.24 14.63
N HIS A 37 -1.18 -6.08 14.54
CA HIS A 37 -1.01 -7.44 14.03
C HIS A 37 -0.68 -7.45 12.55
N ASP A 38 -1.37 -6.62 11.76
CA ASP A 38 -1.13 -6.52 10.32
C ASP A 38 0.26 -5.94 10.02
N LEU A 39 0.66 -4.88 10.74
CA LEU A 39 2.01 -4.30 10.62
C LEU A 39 3.09 -5.27 11.06
N ALA A 40 2.89 -6.05 12.13
CA ALA A 40 3.86 -7.06 12.54
C ALA A 40 4.08 -8.12 11.45
N ILE A 41 3.03 -8.52 10.73
CA ILE A 41 3.15 -9.43 9.59
C ILE A 41 3.94 -8.75 8.46
N PHE A 42 3.60 -7.51 8.11
CA PHE A 42 4.29 -6.74 7.07
C PHE A 42 5.78 -6.55 7.38
N GLU A 43 6.12 -6.10 8.59
CA GLU A 43 7.50 -5.84 9.02
C GLU A 43 8.33 -7.12 9.17
N SER A 44 7.69 -8.25 9.51
CA SER A 44 8.38 -9.54 9.64
C SER A 44 8.61 -10.25 8.32
N TYR A 45 8.04 -9.75 7.22
CA TYR A 45 8.19 -10.38 5.91
C TYR A 45 9.64 -10.28 5.41
N VAL A 46 10.24 -11.45 5.18
CA VAL A 46 11.55 -11.56 4.53
C VAL A 46 11.35 -12.31 3.22
N HIS A 47 11.63 -11.64 2.11
CA HIS A 47 11.59 -12.27 0.79
C HIS A 47 12.65 -13.40 0.73
N PRO A 48 12.28 -14.64 0.41
CA PRO A 48 13.22 -15.75 0.32
C PRO A 48 14.31 -15.46 -0.72
N SER A 49 15.56 -15.78 -0.38
CA SER A 49 16.64 -15.68 -1.35
C SER A 49 16.54 -16.82 -2.38
N GLY A 50 16.62 -16.46 -3.67
CA GLY A 50 16.70 -17.43 -4.76
C GLY A 50 15.37 -17.87 -5.35
N ASP A 51 14.26 -17.20 -5.05
CA ASP A 51 12.98 -17.43 -5.74
C ASP A 51 13.11 -17.08 -7.24
N GLU A 52 12.56 -17.97 -8.08
CA GLU A 52 12.48 -17.72 -9.51
C GLU A 52 11.54 -16.54 -9.78
N MET A 53 11.93 -15.68 -10.72
CA MET A 53 11.06 -14.58 -11.15
C MET A 53 9.74 -15.15 -11.67
N LEU A 54 8.64 -14.48 -11.36
CA LEU A 54 7.34 -14.83 -11.88
C LEU A 54 7.33 -14.73 -13.42
N SER A 55 6.58 -15.59 -14.09
CA SER A 55 6.39 -15.57 -15.55
C SER A 55 5.12 -14.82 -15.98
N VAL A 56 4.49 -14.09 -15.05
CA VAL A 56 3.26 -13.32 -15.30
C VAL A 56 3.55 -11.82 -15.38
N PRO A 57 2.87 -11.07 -16.28
CA PRO A 57 3.00 -9.62 -16.31
C PRO A 57 2.59 -8.97 -14.97
N ILE A 58 3.28 -7.90 -14.59
CA ILE A 58 2.97 -7.11 -13.39
C ILE A 58 2.70 -5.67 -13.79
N THR A 59 1.57 -5.12 -13.31
CA THR A 59 1.29 -3.68 -13.37
C THR A 59 1.23 -3.14 -11.95
N ALA A 60 2.23 -2.33 -11.59
CA ALA A 60 2.30 -1.60 -10.32
C ALA A 60 1.61 -0.23 -10.48
N ILE A 61 0.76 0.14 -9.53
CA ILE A 61 -0.01 1.38 -9.53
C ILE A 61 0.17 2.08 -8.17
N CYS A 62 0.51 3.36 -8.17
CA CYS A 62 0.66 4.17 -6.95
C CYS A 62 0.13 5.59 -7.12
N GLY A 63 -0.12 6.28 -6.01
CA GLY A 63 -0.42 7.71 -5.99
C GLY A 63 0.82 8.55 -6.32
N THR A 64 0.64 9.73 -6.92
CA THR A 64 1.73 10.69 -7.15
C THR A 64 2.14 11.46 -5.90
N ASP A 65 1.22 11.56 -4.94
CA ASP A 65 1.36 12.31 -3.68
C ASP A 65 1.40 11.35 -2.48
N ASP A 66 1.68 10.07 -2.73
CA ASP A 66 1.87 9.06 -1.69
C ASP A 66 3.09 9.40 -0.84
N ARG A 67 2.88 9.49 0.47
CA ARG A 67 3.92 9.85 1.45
C ARG A 67 4.61 8.62 2.04
N ALA A 68 3.99 7.44 1.90
CA ALA A 68 4.48 6.19 2.47
C ALA A 68 5.37 5.41 1.50
N ILE A 69 5.15 5.58 0.19
CA ILE A 69 5.93 4.90 -0.86
C ILE A 69 6.28 5.87 -1.98
N ASP A 70 7.49 5.75 -2.53
CA ASP A 70 7.89 6.52 -3.70
C ASP A 70 7.89 5.68 -5.00
N LEU A 71 8.14 6.33 -6.13
CA LEU A 71 8.21 5.65 -7.43
C LEU A 71 9.36 4.65 -7.52
N ALA A 72 10.46 4.86 -6.80
CA ALA A 72 11.60 3.97 -6.81
C ALA A 72 11.29 2.67 -6.05
N ASP A 73 10.56 2.75 -4.93
CA ASP A 73 10.03 1.60 -4.21
C ASP A 73 9.16 0.76 -5.14
N MET A 74 8.23 1.41 -5.85
CA MET A 74 7.32 0.74 -6.79
C MET A 74 8.04 0.18 -8.02
N GLN A 75 9.12 0.81 -8.47
CA GLN A 75 9.97 0.30 -9.54
C GLN A 75 10.66 -1.02 -9.15
N GLY A 76 10.81 -1.29 -7.84
CA GLY A 76 11.35 -2.53 -7.30
C GLY A 76 10.61 -3.80 -7.76
N TRP A 77 9.31 -3.69 -8.07
CA TRP A 77 8.48 -4.78 -8.59
C TRP A 77 8.97 -5.37 -9.92
N ASN A 78 9.71 -4.60 -10.73
CA ASN A 78 10.32 -5.11 -11.96
C ASN A 78 11.30 -6.28 -11.70
N ARG A 79 11.84 -6.38 -10.48
CA ARG A 79 12.76 -7.47 -10.10
C ARG A 79 12.05 -8.80 -9.81
N ILE A 80 10.72 -8.80 -9.71
CA ILE A 80 9.92 -9.95 -9.31
C ILE A 80 9.37 -10.72 -10.52
N THR A 81 9.36 -10.13 -11.72
CA THR A 81 8.83 -10.78 -12.93
C THR A 81 9.81 -10.79 -14.09
N SER A 82 9.86 -11.91 -14.80
CA SER A 82 10.57 -12.08 -16.08
C SER A 82 9.72 -11.68 -17.28
N ALA A 83 8.42 -11.43 -17.07
CA ALA A 83 7.48 -10.96 -18.08
C ALA A 83 7.42 -9.42 -18.13
N ALA A 84 6.40 -8.88 -18.81
CA ALA A 84 6.22 -7.43 -18.91
C ALA A 84 5.96 -6.80 -17.54
N PHE A 85 6.69 -5.72 -17.24
CA PHE A 85 6.45 -4.87 -16.08
C PHE A 85 6.01 -3.48 -16.53
N ARG A 86 5.02 -2.91 -15.83
CA ARG A 86 4.61 -1.52 -15.99
C ARG A 86 4.40 -0.88 -14.64
N LEU A 87 4.85 0.37 -14.53
CA LEU A 87 4.55 1.25 -13.41
C LEU A 87 3.64 2.39 -13.90
N ARG A 88 2.57 2.66 -13.16
CA ARG A 88 1.64 3.76 -13.40
C ARG A 88 1.45 4.57 -12.13
N ALA A 89 1.69 5.87 -12.24
CA ALA A 89 1.35 6.82 -11.18
C ALA A 89 0.02 7.49 -11.54
N ILE A 90 -0.90 7.54 -10.58
CA ILE A 90 -2.20 8.22 -10.71
C ILE A 90 -2.26 9.37 -9.71
N GLN A 91 -3.02 10.42 -10.02
CA GLN A 91 -3.07 11.61 -9.17
C GLN A 91 -3.71 11.30 -7.80
N GLY A 92 -3.01 11.61 -6.71
CA GLY A 92 -3.52 11.49 -5.34
C GLY A 92 -2.55 10.80 -4.37
N ASP A 93 -3.05 10.60 -3.16
CA ASP A 93 -2.33 10.04 -2.01
C ASP A 93 -2.22 8.50 -2.04
N HIS A 94 -1.85 7.91 -0.90
CA HIS A 94 -1.74 6.48 -0.70
C HIS A 94 -3.01 5.68 -1.08
N PHE A 95 -4.18 6.28 -0.87
CA PHE A 95 -5.46 5.66 -1.17
C PHE A 95 -5.97 5.96 -2.57
N ALA A 96 -5.21 6.69 -3.41
CA ALA A 96 -5.62 7.02 -4.77
C ALA A 96 -6.06 5.80 -5.61
N PRO A 97 -5.41 4.61 -5.53
CA PRO A 97 -5.88 3.43 -6.25
C PRO A 97 -7.29 2.97 -5.84
N LEU A 98 -7.65 3.12 -4.57
CA LEU A 98 -9.00 2.81 -4.07
C LEU A 98 -10.01 3.89 -4.46
N GLN A 99 -9.60 5.16 -4.35
CA GLN A 99 -10.47 6.31 -4.66
C GLN A 99 -10.74 6.45 -6.16
N ARG A 100 -9.83 5.97 -7.01
CA ARG A 100 -9.88 6.08 -8.48
C ARG A 100 -9.99 4.72 -9.16
N ILE A 101 -10.86 3.85 -8.64
CA ILE A 101 -11.01 2.49 -9.15
C ILE A 101 -11.30 2.42 -10.65
N GLY A 102 -11.98 3.41 -11.23
CA GLY A 102 -12.22 3.49 -12.68
C GLY A 102 -10.93 3.60 -13.50
N GLU A 103 -10.00 4.46 -13.08
CA GLU A 103 -8.69 4.63 -13.73
C GLU A 103 -7.82 3.39 -13.53
N VAL A 104 -7.88 2.77 -12.34
CA VAL A 104 -7.22 1.49 -12.07
C VAL A 104 -7.72 0.39 -13.01
N LEU A 105 -9.03 0.31 -13.23
CA LEU A 105 -9.61 -0.67 -14.16
C LEU A 105 -9.16 -0.41 -15.59
N GLU A 106 -9.18 0.83 -16.07
CA GLU A 106 -8.68 1.17 -17.41
C GLU A 106 -7.21 0.77 -17.61
N ILE A 107 -6.38 1.01 -16.60
CA ILE A 107 -4.96 0.58 -16.59
C ILE A 107 -4.85 -0.95 -16.61
N ALA A 108 -5.65 -1.65 -15.80
CA ALA A 108 -5.57 -3.10 -15.63
C ALA A 108 -6.12 -3.88 -16.84
N THR A 109 -7.11 -3.33 -17.55
CA THR A 109 -7.73 -3.98 -18.73
C THR A 109 -6.99 -3.72 -20.02
N TRP A 110 -5.88 -2.98 -20.00
CA TRP A 110 -5.21 -2.50 -21.22
C TRP A 110 -4.60 -3.63 -22.09
N ASP A 111 -4.39 -4.82 -21.54
CA ASP A 111 -3.88 -6.00 -22.26
C ASP A 111 -4.97 -7.03 -22.63
N LEU A 112 -6.25 -6.73 -22.38
CA LEU A 112 -7.40 -7.55 -22.80
C LEU A 112 -7.91 -7.13 -24.18
#